data_AF-F6A8I4-F1
#
_entry.id   AF-F6A8I4-F1
#
_cell.length_a   1.000
_cell.length_b   1.000
_cell.length_c   1.000
_cell.angle_alpha   90.00
_cell.angle_beta   90.00
_cell.angle_gamma   90.00
#
_symmetry.space_group_name_H-M   'P 1'
#
loop_
_entity.id
_entity.type
_entity.pdbx_description
1 polymer ?
#
loop_
_entity_poly.entity_id
_entity_poly.type
_entity_poly.pdbx_seq_one_letter_code
_entity_poly.pdbx_strand_id
1 'polypeptide(L)'
;MNAMAAMRQYQNVNTQAQAVDASPHRLIQMLMEGGLTRLAQARGAMERQQHALKGELIGKAIGIIGGLRTGLDLAQGELAQNLDKLYDYMVRRLSEANLYNTVEPIDEVAGLLRDVKAGWDAIAQ
;
A
#
# COMPACT_ATOMS: atom_id res chain seq x y z
N MET A 1 -2.79 13.15 12.38
CA MET A 1 -2.54 12.63 11.00
C MET A 1 -1.39 13.39 10.34
N ASN A 2 -0.19 12.82 10.26
CA ASN A 2 0.95 13.43 9.55
C ASN A 2 1.02 12.93 8.11
N ALA A 3 0.10 13.39 7.25
CA ALA A 3 0.06 13.06 5.82
C ALA A 3 1.41 13.33 5.10
N MET A 4 2.19 14.28 5.62
CA MET A 4 3.52 14.66 5.13
C MET A 4 4.59 13.56 5.27
N ALA A 5 4.48 12.67 6.27
CA ALA A 5 5.43 11.56 6.45
C ALA A 5 5.21 10.46 5.39
N ALA A 6 3.96 10.10 5.14
CA ALA A 6 3.58 9.18 4.06
C ALA A 6 3.95 9.74 2.67
N MET A 7 3.89 11.07 2.51
CA MET A 7 4.21 11.78 1.28
C MET A 7 5.70 11.72 0.89
N ARG A 8 6.64 11.73 1.87
CA ARG A 8 8.08 11.61 1.57
C ARG A 8 8.44 10.29 0.87
N GLN A 9 7.73 9.20 1.19
CA GLN A 9 7.93 7.91 0.52
C GLN A 9 7.31 7.87 -0.89
N TYR A 10 6.29 8.72 -1.14
CA TYR A 10 5.60 8.87 -2.42
C TYR A 10 6.38 9.67 -3.48
N GLN A 11 7.34 10.50 -3.05
CA GLN A 11 8.11 11.40 -3.92
C GLN A 11 8.92 10.70 -5.03
N ASN A 12 9.09 9.37 -4.97
CA ASN A 12 9.87 8.60 -5.95
C ASN A 12 9.08 8.05 -7.15
N VAL A 13 7.77 8.33 -7.30
CA VAL A 13 6.98 7.83 -8.44
C VAL A 13 6.18 8.93 -9.14
N ASN A 14 6.84 9.66 -10.04
CA ASN A 14 6.32 10.32 -11.26
C ASN A 14 4.92 10.99 -11.28
N THR A 15 4.35 11.43 -10.16
CA THR A 15 3.03 12.11 -10.11
C THR A 15 3.11 13.48 -9.42
N GLN A 16 4.17 14.24 -9.73
CA GLN A 16 4.45 15.54 -9.13
C GLN A 16 3.35 16.58 -9.41
N ALA A 17 2.60 16.46 -10.51
CA ALA A 17 1.61 17.44 -10.93
C ALA A 17 0.23 17.30 -10.24
N GLN A 18 -0.17 16.11 -9.78
CA GLN A 18 -1.49 15.89 -9.15
C GLN A 18 -1.46 15.98 -7.62
N ALA A 19 -0.28 15.86 -7.00
CA ALA A 19 -0.16 15.86 -5.54
C ALA A 19 -0.25 17.26 -4.91
N VAL A 20 -0.05 18.33 -5.69
CA VAL A 20 0.10 19.70 -5.17
C VAL A 20 -1.21 20.32 -4.66
N ASP A 21 -2.37 19.86 -5.16
CA ASP A 21 -3.71 20.35 -4.75
C ASP A 21 -4.63 19.26 -4.14
N ALA A 22 -4.13 18.03 -3.96
CA ALA A 22 -4.96 16.94 -3.45
C ALA A 22 -5.19 17.09 -1.93
N SER A 23 -6.44 16.94 -1.49
CA SER A 23 -6.76 16.90 -0.06
C SER A 23 -6.04 15.74 0.65
N PRO A 24 -5.77 15.83 1.96
CA PRO A 24 -5.17 14.71 2.72
C PRO A 24 -5.92 13.39 2.53
N HIS A 25 -7.25 13.47 2.41
CA HIS A 25 -8.09 12.31 2.11
C HIS A 25 -7.77 11.71 0.73
N ARG A 26 -7.70 12.54 -0.32
CA ARG A 26 -7.40 12.09 -1.68
C ARG A 26 -5.97 11.54 -1.81
N LEU A 27 -5.01 12.10 -1.08
CA LEU A 27 -3.64 11.60 -1.04
C LEU A 27 -3.56 10.16 -0.52
N ILE A 28 -4.31 9.85 0.55
CA ILE A 28 -4.41 8.48 1.07
C ILE A 28 -5.09 7.55 0.05
N GLN A 29 -6.12 8.00 -0.66
CA GLN A 29 -6.73 7.21 -1.74
C GLN A 29 -5.70 6.90 -2.84
N MET A 30 -4.94 7.90 -3.28
CA MET A 30 -3.89 7.73 -4.30
C MET A 30 -2.78 6.78 -3.83
N LEU A 31 -2.43 6.81 -2.53
CA LEU A 31 -1.55 5.83 -1.86
C LEU A 31 -2.07 4.40 -2.04
N MET A 32 -3.32 4.15 -1.68
CA MET A 32 -3.93 2.82 -1.80
C MET A 32 -4.07 2.37 -3.27
N GLU A 33 -4.48 3.26 -4.18
CA GLU A 33 -4.54 3.01 -5.64
C GLU A 33 -3.17 2.62 -6.20
N GLY A 34 -2.12 3.35 -5.79
CA GLY A 34 -0.75 3.06 -6.16
C GLY A 34 -0.30 1.68 -5.65
N GLY A 35 -0.60 1.35 -4.40
CA GLY A 35 -0.32 0.05 -3.79
C GLY A 35 -0.98 -1.09 -4.57
N LEU A 36 -2.29 -1.01 -4.83
CA LEU A 36 -3.04 -2.00 -5.61
C LEU A 36 -2.47 -2.19 -7.02
N THR A 37 -2.11 -1.09 -7.69
CA THR A 37 -1.49 -1.13 -9.02
C THR A 37 -0.17 -1.93 -9.00
N ARG A 38 0.68 -1.70 -7.99
CA ARG A 38 1.96 -2.41 -7.87
C ARG A 38 1.77 -3.89 -7.54
N LEU A 39 0.78 -4.24 -6.73
CA LEU A 39 0.41 -5.63 -6.45
C LEU A 39 -0.04 -6.35 -7.73
N ALA A 40 -0.91 -5.74 -8.53
CA ALA A 40 -1.37 -6.31 -9.79
C ALA A 40 -0.21 -6.51 -10.78
N GLN A 41 0.69 -5.52 -10.89
CA GLN A 41 1.89 -5.63 -11.72
C GLN A 41 2.84 -6.73 -11.22
N ALA A 42 3.04 -6.84 -9.89
CA ALA A 42 3.89 -7.86 -9.28
C ALA A 42 3.35 -9.26 -9.58
N ARG A 43 2.04 -9.47 -9.43
CA ARG A 43 1.37 -10.72 -9.81
C ARG A 43 1.63 -11.09 -11.27
N GLY A 44 1.42 -10.15 -12.20
CA GLY A 44 1.70 -10.41 -13.62
C GLY A 44 3.19 -10.67 -13.90
N ALA A 45 4.10 -10.01 -13.18
CA ALA A 45 5.54 -10.29 -13.28
C ALA A 45 5.87 -11.71 -12.81
N MET A 46 5.18 -12.24 -11.79
CA MET A 46 5.36 -13.62 -11.33
C MET A 46 4.88 -14.64 -12.36
N GLU A 47 3.71 -14.42 -12.97
CA GLU A 47 3.18 -15.29 -14.03
C GLU A 47 4.13 -15.37 -15.24
N ARG A 48 4.83 -14.27 -15.53
CA ARG A 48 5.83 -14.19 -16.61
C ARG A 48 7.26 -14.52 -16.16
N GLN A 49 7.45 -15.02 -14.93
CA GLN A 49 8.76 -15.37 -14.37
C GLN A 49 9.79 -14.21 -14.37
N GLN A 50 9.31 -12.97 -14.29
CA GLN A 50 10.13 -11.75 -14.28
C GLN A 50 10.58 -11.43 -12.84
N HIS A 51 11.49 -12.24 -12.28
CA HIS A 51 11.83 -12.19 -10.85
C HIS A 51 12.38 -10.84 -10.36
N ALA A 52 13.21 -10.16 -11.15
CA ALA A 52 13.75 -8.84 -10.79
C ALA A 52 12.64 -7.78 -10.69
N LEU A 53 11.78 -7.72 -11.73
CA LEU A 53 10.64 -6.81 -11.76
C LEU A 53 9.63 -7.11 -10.65
N LYS A 54 9.36 -8.39 -10.37
CA LYS A 54 8.56 -8.81 -9.21
C LYS A 54 9.12 -8.22 -7.92
N GLY A 55 10.42 -8.42 -7.65
CA GLY A 55 11.05 -7.94 -6.42
C GLY A 55 10.94 -6.42 -6.27
N GLU A 56 11.17 -5.68 -7.35
CA GLU A 56 11.01 -4.22 -7.37
C GLU A 56 9.57 -3.79 -7.05
N LEU A 57 8.58 -4.41 -7.70
CA LEU A 57 7.17 -4.07 -7.54
C LEU A 57 6.65 -4.42 -6.13
N ILE A 58 7.04 -5.58 -5.60
CA ILE A 58 6.72 -5.95 -4.21
C ILE A 58 7.37 -4.97 -3.23
N GLY A 59 8.64 -4.62 -3.42
CA GLY A 59 9.32 -3.63 -2.57
C GLY A 59 8.62 -2.27 -2.60
N LYS A 60 8.17 -1.82 -3.77
CA LYS A 60 7.36 -0.59 -3.91
C LYS A 60 6.01 -0.70 -3.19
N ALA A 61 5.32 -1.84 -3.27
CA ALA A 61 4.05 -2.05 -2.55
C ALA A 61 4.26 -2.04 -1.02
N ILE A 62 5.31 -2.72 -0.52
CA ILE A 62 5.69 -2.68 0.90
C ILE A 62 5.98 -1.25 1.36
N GLY A 63 6.71 -0.45 0.56
CA GLY A 63 6.99 0.94 0.89
C GLY A 63 5.73 1.79 1.03
N ILE A 64 4.72 1.58 0.18
CA ILE A 64 3.43 2.27 0.26
C ILE A 64 2.66 1.87 1.52
N ILE A 65 2.57 0.56 1.80
CA ILE A 65 1.85 0.06 2.99
C ILE A 65 2.55 0.54 4.27
N GLY A 66 3.89 0.55 4.31
CA GLY A 66 4.66 1.16 5.39
C GLY A 66 4.39 2.67 5.55
N GLY A 67 4.24 3.39 4.43
CA GLY A 67 3.81 4.80 4.43
C GLY A 67 2.42 5.00 5.04
N LEU A 68 1.45 4.16 4.69
CA LEU A 68 0.11 4.18 5.29
C LEU A 68 0.16 3.89 6.80
N ARG A 69 0.94 2.89 7.21
CA ARG A 69 1.14 2.51 8.61
C ARG A 69 1.74 3.63 9.44
N THR A 70 2.83 4.23 8.95
CA THR A 70 3.49 5.37 9.63
C THR A 70 2.62 6.63 9.69
N GLY A 71 1.61 6.74 8.83
CA GLY A 71 0.62 7.81 8.86
C GLY A 71 -0.48 7.65 9.91
N LEU A 72 -0.60 6.47 10.55
CA LEU A 72 -1.61 6.21 11.56
C LEU A 72 -1.38 7.03 12.83
N ASP A 73 -2.48 7.51 13.40
CA ASP A 73 -2.49 8.13 14.73
C ASP A 73 -2.95 7.09 15.76
N LEU A 74 -1.99 6.40 16.38
CA LEU A 74 -2.28 5.29 17.31
C LEU A 74 -2.98 5.75 18.60
N ALA A 75 -2.98 7.06 18.90
CA ALA A 75 -3.71 7.61 20.03
C ALA A 75 -5.23 7.58 19.80
N GLN A 76 -5.70 7.43 18.56
CA GLN A 76 -7.12 7.37 18.18
C GLN A 76 -7.80 6.03 18.53
N GLY A 77 -7.15 5.18 19.34
CA GLY A 77 -7.76 4.00 19.95
C GLY A 77 -7.67 2.73 19.09
N GLU A 78 -8.60 1.80 19.35
CA GLU A 78 -8.54 0.42 18.88
C GLU A 78 -8.48 0.29 17.35
N LEU A 79 -9.22 1.13 16.62
CA LEU A 79 -9.24 1.10 15.15
C LEU A 79 -7.84 1.33 14.56
N ALA A 80 -7.11 2.32 15.07
CA ALA A 80 -5.76 2.62 14.60
C ALA A 80 -4.78 1.48 14.91
N GLN A 81 -4.92 0.83 16.07
CA GLN A 81 -4.10 -0.32 16.44
C GLN A 81 -4.40 -1.55 15.58
N ASN A 82 -5.66 -1.77 15.21
CA ASN A 82 -6.05 -2.86 14.33
C ASN A 82 -5.54 -2.63 12.90
N LEU A 83 -5.58 -1.39 12.40
CA LEU A 83 -4.97 -1.02 11.12
C LEU A 83 -3.45 -1.19 11.14
N ASP A 84 -2.76 -0.84 12.24
CA ASP A 84 -1.32 -1.05 12.37
C ASP A 84 -0.94 -2.54 12.22
N LYS A 85 -1.66 -3.41 12.95
CA LYS A 85 -1.48 -4.87 12.87
C LYS A 85 -1.79 -5.41 11.49
N LEU A 86 -2.83 -4.91 10.84
CA LEU A 86 -3.21 -5.32 9.50
C LEU A 86 -2.13 -4.95 8.47
N TYR A 87 -1.59 -3.73 8.53
CA TYR A 87 -0.52 -3.30 7.62
C TYR A 87 0.79 -4.04 7.89
N ASP A 88 1.13 -4.33 9.15
CA ASP A 88 2.27 -5.19 9.49
C ASP A 88 2.11 -6.59 8.86
N TYR A 89 0.93 -7.19 9.04
CA TYR A 89 0.59 -8.49 8.46
C TYR A 89 0.78 -8.50 6.94
N MET A 90 0.24 -7.49 6.24
CA MET A 90 0.39 -7.36 4.78
C MET A 90 1.86 -7.33 4.36
N VAL A 91 2.71 -6.56 5.05
CA VAL A 91 4.15 -6.47 4.73
C VAL A 91 4.84 -7.82 4.86
N ARG A 92 4.52 -8.60 5.90
CA ARG A 92 5.08 -9.95 6.08
C ARG A 92 4.64 -10.89 4.95
N ARG A 93 3.35 -10.89 4.59
CA ARG A 93 2.80 -11.70 3.50
C ARG A 93 3.42 -11.38 2.15
N LEU A 94 3.63 -10.10 1.85
CA LEU A 94 4.34 -9.69 0.63
C LEU A 94 5.81 -10.12 0.63
N SER A 95 6.46 -10.10 1.79
CA SER A 95 7.83 -10.60 1.92
C SER A 95 7.91 -12.11 1.68
N GLU A 96 6.93 -12.87 2.18
CA GLU A 96 6.78 -14.30 1.90
C GLU A 96 6.53 -14.58 0.41
N ALA A 97 5.62 -13.85 -0.25
CA ALA A 97 5.40 -13.96 -1.70
C ALA A 97 6.69 -13.72 -2.49
N ASN A 98 7.48 -12.73 -2.09
CA ASN A 98 8.75 -12.43 -2.75
C ASN A 98 9.77 -13.56 -2.56
N LEU A 99 9.90 -14.08 -1.34
CA LEU A 99 10.85 -15.13 -0.99
C LEU A 99 10.52 -16.47 -1.68
N TYR A 100 9.26 -16.88 -1.62
CA TYR A 100 8.82 -18.19 -2.10
C TYR A 100 8.30 -18.18 -3.54
N ASN A 101 8.20 -17.02 -4.18
CA ASN A 101 7.61 -16.86 -5.50
C ASN A 101 6.18 -17.42 -5.61
N THR A 102 5.37 -17.28 -4.57
CA THR A 102 3.95 -17.66 -4.53
C THR A 102 3.04 -16.45 -4.75
N VAL A 103 2.00 -16.59 -5.58
CA VAL A 103 1.10 -15.48 -5.96
C VAL A 103 -0.03 -15.25 -4.96
N GLU A 104 -0.39 -16.29 -4.21
CA GLU A 104 -1.51 -16.30 -3.26
C GLU A 104 -1.41 -15.19 -2.19
N PRO A 105 -0.24 -14.91 -1.58
CA PRO A 105 -0.14 -13.80 -0.63
C PRO A 105 -0.31 -12.42 -1.28
N ILE A 106 0.00 -12.27 -2.57
CA ILE A 106 -0.26 -11.01 -3.29
C ILE A 106 -1.75 -10.80 -3.46
N ASP A 107 -2.49 -11.84 -3.87
CA ASP A 107 -3.93 -11.77 -4.07
C ASP A 107 -4.67 -11.48 -2.76
N GLU A 108 -4.23 -12.10 -1.66
CA GLU A 108 -4.72 -11.85 -0.32
C GLU A 108 -4.51 -10.39 0.10
N VAL A 109 -3.27 -9.88 0.01
CA VAL A 109 -2.96 -8.50 0.40
C VAL A 109 -3.70 -7.49 -0.49
N ALA A 110 -3.86 -7.79 -1.78
CA ALA A 110 -4.66 -6.96 -2.68
C ALA A 110 -6.14 -6.93 -2.29
N GLY A 111 -6.68 -8.03 -1.75
CA GLY A 111 -8.03 -8.08 -1.19
C GLY A 111 -8.16 -7.20 0.05
N LEU A 112 -7.29 -7.42 1.04
CA LEU A 112 -7.29 -6.65 2.28
C LEU A 112 -7.11 -5.15 2.04
N LEU A 113 -6.23 -4.75 1.12
CA LEU A 113 -6.01 -3.34 0.79
C LEU A 113 -7.23 -2.74 0.05
N ARG A 114 -7.95 -3.53 -0.76
CA ARG A 114 -9.21 -3.09 -1.38
C ARG A 114 -10.29 -2.85 -0.33
N ASP A 115 -10.40 -3.71 0.69
CA ASP A 115 -11.40 -3.55 1.76
C ASP A 115 -11.12 -2.28 2.58
N VAL A 116 -9.85 -2.04 2.92
CA VAL A 116 -9.42 -0.80 3.61
C VAL A 116 -9.72 0.42 2.74
N LYS A 117 -9.43 0.35 1.43
CA LYS A 117 -9.74 1.44 0.50
C LYS A 117 -11.24 1.70 0.42
N ALA A 118 -12.07 0.67 0.31
CA ALA A 118 -13.52 0.82 0.26
C ALA A 118 -14.07 1.51 1.52
N GLY A 119 -13.56 1.12 2.70
CA GLY A 119 -13.90 1.80 3.97
C GLY A 119 -13.46 3.27 3.99
N TRP A 120 -12.27 3.56 3.46
CA TRP A 120 -11.77 4.93 3.34
C TRP A 120 -12.59 5.77 2.35
N ASP A 121 -12.94 5.22 1.18
CA ASP A 121 -13.76 5.93 0.19
C ASP A 121 -15.16 6.26 0.73
N ALA A 122 -15.70 5.40 1.59
CA ALA A 122 -17.04 5.59 2.17
C ALA A 122 -17.13 6.74 3.19
N ILE A 123 -16.01 7.24 3.72
CA ILE A 123 -15.98 8.36 4.67
C ILE A 123 -15.66 9.71 3.99
N ALA A 124 -15.44 9.72 2.68
CA ALA A 124 -15.21 10.95 1.92
C ALA A 124 -16.45 11.85 1.96
N GLN A 125 -16.31 13.07 2.50
CA GLN A 125 -17.28 14.17 2.38
C GLN A 125 -16.69 15.30 1.55
#